data_AF-A0A7V8J3I8-F1
#
_entry.id   AF-A0A7V8J3I8-F1
#
_cell.length_a   1.000
_cell.length_b   1.000
_cell.length_c   1.000
_cell.angle_alpha   90.00
_cell.angle_beta   90.00
_cell.angle_gamma   90.00
#
_symmetry.space_group_name_H-M   'P 1'
#
loop_
_entity.id
_entity.type
_entity.pdbx_description
1 polymer ?
#
loop_
_entity_poly.entity_id
_entity_poly.type
_entity_poly.pdbx_seq_one_letter_code
_entity_poly.pdbx_strand_id
1 'polypeptide(L)'
;MKRSRSVAGALLVSTFAAVFMAGCAQNPDVRDGHDYTSGTTAKNPPAYLGCVKGELPGNVKTFEVDSDNSVRLFIESTDPSKAGGLVELRSTGGQHQFTAYQRDAWYDHGRLLDAALMCSKA
;
A
#
# COMPACT_ATOMS: atom_id res chain seq x y z
N MET A 1 -53.20 37.23 -42.25
CA MET A 1 -52.25 36.15 -41.88
C MET A 1 -51.30 36.68 -40.82
N LYS A 2 -51.00 35.87 -39.80
CA LYS A 2 -50.59 36.30 -38.45
C LYS A 2 -49.05 36.51 -38.32
N ARG A 3 -48.75 37.64 -37.65
CA ARG A 3 -47.52 38.15 -37.01
C ARG A 3 -46.27 37.25 -36.92
N SER A 4 -45.16 37.84 -37.37
CA SER A 4 -43.77 37.52 -37.01
C SER A 4 -43.54 37.64 -35.50
N ARG A 5 -42.81 36.68 -34.92
CA ARG A 5 -42.29 36.75 -33.56
C ARG A 5 -40.76 36.68 -33.60
N SER A 6 -40.12 37.82 -33.36
CA SER A 6 -38.76 37.89 -32.85
C SER A 6 -38.74 37.42 -31.40
N VAL A 7 -37.83 36.51 -31.09
CA VAL A 7 -37.39 36.16 -29.73
C VAL A 7 -35.85 36.23 -29.85
N ALA A 8 -35.24 37.40 -29.61
CA ALA A 8 -34.69 37.79 -28.30
C ALA A 8 -34.09 36.55 -27.62
N GLY A 9 -32.82 36.23 -27.83
CA GLY A 9 -31.71 37.01 -27.27
C GLY A 9 -31.32 36.40 -25.91
N ALA A 10 -30.02 36.26 -25.71
CA ALA A 10 -29.34 35.82 -24.48
C ALA A 10 -29.19 34.31 -24.24
N LEU A 11 -28.13 33.78 -24.84
CA LEU A 11 -27.17 32.88 -24.19
C LEU A 11 -27.10 33.08 -22.67
N LEU A 12 -27.44 32.04 -21.90
CA LEU A 12 -26.96 31.83 -20.52
C LEU A 12 -26.40 30.41 -20.49
N VAL A 13 -25.18 30.24 -21.01
CA VAL A 13 -23.97 29.93 -20.23
C VAL A 13 -24.19 28.79 -19.25
N SER A 14 -23.87 27.60 -19.78
CA SER A 14 -23.37 26.42 -19.07
C SER A 14 -22.30 26.80 -18.04
N THR A 15 -22.42 26.32 -16.80
CA THR A 15 -21.32 25.93 -15.89
C THR A 15 -21.85 25.45 -14.52
N PHE A 16 -22.31 24.20 -14.45
CA PHE A 16 -22.26 23.42 -13.20
C PHE A 16 -21.35 22.22 -13.44
N ALA A 17 -20.05 22.48 -13.57
CA ALA A 17 -19.02 21.45 -13.72
C ALA A 17 -17.77 21.83 -12.91
N ALA A 18 -17.93 21.90 -11.61
CA ALA A 18 -16.88 21.87 -10.59
C ALA A 18 -17.67 21.66 -9.29
N VAL A 19 -17.59 20.54 -8.59
CA VAL A 19 -16.45 20.13 -7.78
C VAL A 19 -16.76 18.70 -7.34
N PHE A 20 -16.07 17.68 -7.86
CA PHE A 20 -15.83 16.39 -7.19
C PHE A 20 -14.64 15.70 -7.87
N MET A 21 -13.48 16.38 -7.90
CA MET A 21 -12.19 15.70 -8.08
C MET A 21 -11.35 15.81 -6.80
N ALA A 22 -11.98 15.64 -5.64
CA ALA A 22 -11.24 15.16 -4.49
C ALA A 22 -11.12 13.64 -4.68
N GLY A 23 -10.13 13.22 -5.46
CA GLY A 23 -9.78 11.80 -5.52
C GLY A 23 -9.29 11.39 -4.14
N CYS A 24 -10.18 10.77 -3.35
CA CYS A 24 -9.83 10.12 -2.09
C CYS A 24 -8.99 8.87 -2.42
N ALA A 25 -7.72 9.06 -2.77
CA ALA A 25 -6.78 7.97 -3.00
C ALA A 25 -5.39 8.31 -2.47
N GLN A 26 -5.32 9.08 -1.38
CA GLN A 26 -4.11 9.14 -0.57
C GLN A 26 -4.40 8.33 0.68
N ASN A 27 -4.12 7.03 0.62
CA ASN A 27 -3.80 6.28 1.82
C ASN A 27 -2.46 6.82 2.31
N PRO A 28 -2.43 7.64 3.38
CA PRO A 28 -1.17 8.12 3.89
C PRO A 28 -0.37 6.90 4.31
N ASP A 29 -0.87 6.05 5.19
CA ASP A 29 -0.12 4.88 5.67
C ASP A 29 -0.10 3.74 4.64
N VAL A 30 1.05 3.08 4.48
CA VAL A 30 1.20 1.87 3.65
C VAL A 30 0.27 0.75 4.11
N ARG A 31 -0.14 0.75 5.38
CA ARG A 31 -1.05 -0.22 5.98
C ARG A 31 -2.51 0.02 5.65
N ASP A 32 -2.86 1.22 5.23
CA ASP A 32 -4.24 1.55 4.87
C ASP A 32 -4.59 0.97 3.47
N GLY A 33 -3.57 0.54 2.71
CA GLY A 33 -3.71 -0.09 1.39
C GLY A 33 -4.50 -1.40 1.40
N HIS A 34 -5.14 -1.72 0.27
CA HIS A 34 -5.83 -2.99 0.08
C HIS A 34 -4.89 -4.15 -0.25
N ASP A 35 -3.66 -3.84 -0.67
CA ASP A 35 -2.68 -4.81 -1.11
C ASP A 35 -1.83 -5.30 0.08
N TYR A 36 -2.31 -6.36 0.71
CA TYR A 36 -1.60 -7.03 1.80
C TYR A 36 -1.77 -8.54 1.75
N THR A 37 -0.83 -9.25 2.38
CA THR A 37 -0.93 -10.67 2.66
C THR A 37 -0.57 -10.94 4.11
N SER A 38 -1.10 -12.01 4.70
CA SER A 38 -0.81 -12.38 6.09
C SER A 38 -0.81 -13.89 6.27
N GLY A 39 -0.15 -14.34 7.33
CA GLY A 39 -0.09 -15.75 7.67
C GLY A 39 0.74 -15.99 8.93
N THR A 40 1.14 -17.23 9.13
CA THR A 40 2.05 -17.62 10.21
C THR A 40 3.30 -18.27 9.65
N THR A 41 4.39 -18.19 10.41
CA THR A 41 5.64 -18.89 10.14
C THR A 41 6.22 -19.45 11.44
N ALA A 42 6.87 -20.59 11.33
CA ALA A 42 7.68 -21.17 12.41
C ALA A 42 9.10 -20.60 12.45
N LYS A 43 9.50 -19.81 11.44
CA LYS A 43 10.81 -19.16 11.39
C LYS A 43 10.88 -18.07 12.44
N ASN A 44 12.03 -17.95 13.09
CA ASN A 44 12.33 -16.81 13.95
C ASN A 44 12.47 -15.51 13.12
N PRO A 45 12.39 -14.33 13.74
CA PRO A 45 12.39 -13.06 13.02
C PRO A 45 13.59 -12.83 12.10
N PRO A 46 14.85 -13.06 12.53
CA PRO A 46 15.99 -12.86 11.64
C PRO A 46 15.98 -13.78 10.41
N ALA A 47 15.56 -15.04 10.56
CA ALA A 47 15.49 -15.99 9.46
C ALA A 47 14.38 -15.61 8.46
N TYR A 48 13.20 -15.24 8.96
CA TYR A 48 12.08 -14.84 8.12
C TYR A 48 12.36 -13.53 7.37
N LEU A 49 12.76 -12.47 8.08
CA LEU A 49 13.02 -11.15 7.48
C LEU A 49 14.27 -11.17 6.60
N GLY A 50 15.28 -11.97 6.94
CA GLY A 50 16.44 -12.19 6.09
C GLY A 50 16.08 -12.83 4.74
N CYS A 51 15.18 -13.83 4.74
CA CYS A 51 14.64 -14.40 3.51
C CYS A 51 13.92 -13.34 2.68
N VAL A 52 12.99 -12.59 3.30
CA VAL A 52 12.23 -11.55 2.59
C VAL A 52 13.16 -10.50 1.96
N LYS A 53 14.17 -10.02 2.71
CA LYS A 53 15.20 -9.10 2.20
C LYS A 53 15.95 -9.66 1.00
N GLY A 54 16.25 -10.96 1.01
CA GLY A 54 16.99 -11.63 -0.07
C GLY A 54 16.23 -11.71 -1.39
N GLU A 55 14.90 -11.71 -1.34
CA GLU A 55 14.03 -11.72 -2.53
C GLU A 55 13.80 -10.34 -3.15
N LEU A 56 14.13 -9.27 -2.42
CA LEU A 56 13.98 -7.90 -2.92
C LEU A 56 15.13 -7.54 -3.88
N PRO A 57 14.90 -6.61 -4.83
CA PRO A 57 15.97 -6.09 -5.66
C PRO A 57 17.10 -5.51 -4.81
N GLY A 58 18.36 -5.79 -5.18
CA GLY A 58 19.53 -5.37 -4.38
C GLY A 58 19.72 -3.86 -4.25
N ASN A 59 19.00 -3.04 -5.02
CA ASN A 59 19.02 -1.58 -4.92
C ASN A 59 17.96 -1.00 -3.96
N VAL A 60 17.06 -1.84 -3.45
CA VAL A 60 15.98 -1.42 -2.54
C VAL A 60 16.53 -1.26 -1.13
N LYS A 61 16.22 -0.13 -0.49
CA LYS A 61 16.63 0.13 0.89
C LYS A 61 15.64 -0.52 1.85
N THR A 62 16.16 -1.18 2.87
CA THR A 62 15.32 -1.79 3.91
C THR A 62 15.77 -1.35 5.29
N PHE A 63 14.80 -1.20 6.19
CA PHE A 63 15.02 -0.74 7.57
C PHE A 63 14.27 -1.66 8.53
N GLU A 64 14.98 -2.27 9.47
CA GLU A 64 14.34 -3.03 10.55
C GLU A 64 14.13 -2.13 11.76
N VAL A 65 12.92 -2.21 12.32
CA VAL A 65 12.51 -1.49 13.52
C VAL A 65 11.93 -2.51 14.48
N ASP A 66 12.66 -2.77 15.57
CA ASP A 66 12.21 -3.61 16.66
C ASP A 66 11.18 -2.90 17.54
N SER A 67 10.30 -3.67 18.16
CA SER A 67 9.30 -3.26 19.14
C SER A 67 9.06 -4.42 20.10
N ASP A 68 8.41 -4.16 21.24
CA ASP A 68 8.32 -5.12 22.37
C ASP A 68 7.93 -6.56 21.97
N ASN A 69 7.01 -6.74 21.03
CA ASN A 69 6.55 -8.06 20.57
C ASN A 69 6.58 -8.24 19.05
N SER A 70 7.13 -7.28 18.32
CA SER A 70 7.12 -7.28 16.86
C SER A 70 8.36 -6.68 16.25
N VAL A 71 8.74 -7.20 15.08
CA VAL A 71 9.80 -6.64 14.26
C VAL A 71 9.17 -6.19 12.95
N ARG A 72 9.48 -4.96 12.53
CA ARG A 72 8.96 -4.37 11.30
C ARG A 72 10.10 -4.14 10.32
N LEU A 73 9.95 -4.65 9.12
CA LEU A 73 10.81 -4.39 7.98
C LEU A 73 10.14 -3.37 7.06
N PHE A 74 10.64 -2.14 7.07
CA PHE A 74 10.21 -1.07 6.18
C PHE A 74 11.01 -1.07 4.89
N ILE A 75 10.33 -0.78 3.78
CA ILE A 75 10.92 -0.68 2.44
C ILE A 75 10.96 0.79 2.01
N GLU A 76 12.13 1.27 1.58
CA GLU A 76 12.46 2.65 1.17
C GLU A 76 12.38 3.73 2.26
N SER A 77 11.47 3.65 3.22
CA SER A 77 11.34 4.65 4.30
C SER A 77 10.74 4.06 5.58
N THR A 78 11.24 4.49 6.74
CA THR A 78 10.63 4.18 8.05
C THR A 78 9.40 5.04 8.35
N ASP A 79 9.15 6.08 7.55
CA ASP A 79 7.92 6.88 7.59
C ASP A 79 6.80 6.06 6.92
N PRO A 80 5.78 5.58 7.66
CA PRO A 80 4.71 4.76 7.08
C PRO A 80 3.99 5.46 5.92
N SER A 81 4.04 6.80 5.89
CA SER A 81 3.44 7.59 4.83
C SER A 81 4.20 7.60 3.51
N LYS A 82 5.46 7.16 3.54
CA LYS A 82 6.39 7.16 2.40
C LYS A 82 7.00 5.79 2.14
N ALA A 83 6.78 4.82 3.03
CA ALA A 83 7.19 3.45 2.84
C ALA A 83 6.54 2.87 1.56
N GLY A 84 7.36 2.27 0.71
CA GLY A 84 6.88 1.50 -0.45
C GLY A 84 6.28 0.15 -0.04
N GLY A 85 6.67 -0.35 1.14
CA GLY A 85 6.18 -1.58 1.71
C GLY A 85 6.55 -1.73 3.18
N LEU A 86 5.87 -2.64 3.86
CA LEU A 86 6.08 -2.96 5.26
C LEU A 86 5.82 -4.46 5.48
N VAL A 87 6.74 -5.14 6.15
CA VAL A 87 6.50 -6.48 6.70
C VAL A 87 6.56 -6.40 8.21
N GLU A 88 5.45 -6.69 8.87
CA GLU A 88 5.35 -6.79 10.32
C GLU A 88 5.35 -8.27 10.70
N LEU A 89 6.23 -8.65 11.62
CA LEU A 89 6.26 -9.98 12.22
C LEU A 89 6.04 -9.88 13.72
N ARG A 90 4.95 -10.46 14.22
CA ARG A 90 4.59 -10.48 15.64
C ARG A 90 4.84 -11.85 16.23
N SER A 91 5.37 -11.90 17.44
CA SER A 91 5.56 -13.15 18.18
C SER A 91 4.35 -13.44 19.05
N THR A 92 3.66 -14.56 18.81
CA THR A 92 2.46 -14.98 19.55
C THR A 92 2.56 -16.46 19.92
N GLY A 93 2.72 -16.75 21.21
CA GLY A 93 2.58 -18.13 21.73
C GLY A 93 3.51 -19.18 21.10
N GLY A 94 4.74 -18.79 20.73
CA GLY A 94 5.72 -19.69 20.10
C GLY A 94 5.59 -19.84 18.58
N GLN A 95 4.62 -19.16 17.95
CA GLN A 95 4.57 -18.95 16.50
C GLN A 95 4.76 -17.46 16.17
N HIS A 96 5.11 -17.17 14.92
CA HIS A 96 5.20 -15.81 14.45
C HIS A 96 4.11 -15.53 13.41
N GLN A 97 3.30 -14.51 13.64
CA GLN A 97 2.32 -14.03 12.68
C GLN A 97 2.95 -12.93 11.83
N PHE A 98 2.88 -13.06 10.51
CA PHE A 98 3.36 -12.01 9.60
C PHE A 98 2.20 -11.32 8.90
N THR A 99 2.38 -10.04 8.61
CA THR A 99 1.57 -9.28 7.67
C THR A 99 2.51 -8.45 6.79
N ALA A 100 2.36 -8.55 5.48
CA ALA A 100 3.08 -7.74 4.51
C ALA A 100 2.11 -6.82 3.78
N TYR A 101 2.49 -5.55 3.65
CA TYR A 101 1.76 -4.49 2.97
C TYR A 101 2.64 -3.94 1.85
N GLN A 102 2.06 -3.66 0.69
CA GLN A 102 2.79 -3.05 -0.42
C GLN A 102 1.96 -1.93 -1.03
N ARG A 103 2.53 -0.73 -1.15
CA ARG A 103 1.81 0.46 -1.60
C ARG A 103 1.43 0.38 -3.08
N ASP A 104 2.40 0.00 -3.91
CA ASP A 104 2.28 -0.02 -5.37
C ASP A 104 2.32 -1.46 -5.90
N ALA A 105 1.59 -2.37 -5.24
CA ALA A 105 1.62 -3.80 -5.57
C ALA A 105 1.22 -4.07 -7.03
N TRP A 106 0.36 -3.23 -7.62
CA TRP A 106 0.05 -3.31 -9.05
C TRP A 106 1.26 -3.07 -9.96
N TYR A 107 2.11 -2.09 -9.63
CA TYR A 107 3.30 -1.76 -10.43
C TYR A 107 4.44 -2.76 -10.21
N ASP A 108 4.59 -3.21 -8.97
CA ASP A 108 5.64 -4.16 -8.57
C ASP A 108 5.22 -5.63 -8.73
N HIS A 109 4.03 -5.88 -9.27
CA HIS A 109 3.43 -7.21 -9.42
C HIS A 109 3.35 -7.99 -8.08
N GLY A 110 3.12 -7.30 -6.96
CA GLY A 110 2.96 -7.92 -5.65
C GLY A 110 4.23 -8.57 -5.09
N ARG A 111 5.42 -8.26 -5.64
CA ARG A 111 6.67 -8.95 -5.32
C ARG A 111 6.96 -9.07 -3.82
N LEU A 112 6.70 -8.03 -3.04
CA LEU A 112 6.93 -8.07 -1.59
C LEU A 112 5.97 -9.05 -0.91
N LEU A 113 4.73 -9.09 -1.38
CA LEU A 113 3.69 -9.99 -0.86
C LEU A 113 4.03 -11.45 -1.20
N ASP A 114 4.47 -11.69 -2.42
CA ASP A 114 4.92 -13.02 -2.87
C ASP A 114 6.15 -13.49 -2.08
N ALA A 115 7.13 -12.61 -1.88
CA ALA A 115 8.31 -12.90 -1.06
C ALA A 115 7.92 -13.24 0.39
N ALA A 116 7.01 -12.47 1.01
CA ALA A 116 6.52 -12.75 2.35
C ALA A 116 5.84 -14.13 2.43
N LEU A 117 4.98 -14.46 1.47
CA LEU A 117 4.28 -15.75 1.44
C LEU A 117 5.26 -16.92 1.19
N MET A 118 6.20 -16.77 0.27
CA MET A 118 7.21 -17.79 -0.02
C MET A 118 8.11 -18.04 1.20
N CYS A 119 8.65 -16.97 1.79
CA CYS A 119 9.52 -17.04 2.96
C CYS A 119 8.83 -17.57 4.22
N SER A 120 7.49 -17.54 4.28
CA SER A 120 6.76 -18.15 5.39
C SER A 120 6.89 -19.68 5.44
N LYS A 121 7.13 -20.31 4.28
CA LYS A 121 7.15 -21.77 4.07
C LYS A 121 8.53 -22.34 3.72
N ALA A 122 9.45 -21.49 3.23
CA ALA A 122 10.80 -21.88 2.83
C ALA A 122 11.66 -22.37 4.00
#